data_AF-A0A0U5CIZ6-F1
#
_entry.id   AF-A0A0U5CIZ6-F1
#
_cell.length_a   1.000
_cell.length_b   1.000
_cell.length_c   1.000
_cell.angle_alpha   90.00
_cell.angle_beta   90.00
_cell.angle_gamma   90.00
#
_symmetry.space_group_name_H-M   'P 1'
#
loop_
_entity.id
_entity.type
_entity.pdbx_description
1 polymer ?
#
loop_
_entity_poly.entity_id
_entity_poly.type
_entity_poly.pdbx_seq_one_letter_code
_entity_poly.pdbx_strand_id
1 'polypeptide(L)'
;MFSSSSKPFPCQYPGCTSSYQRREHLNRHEAQHRGGVVSACPFCGKTFRRGDTLRRHVRHDHADAELESVRAVQACEGCRVAKVRCRGGVPCEQCQAKNRECIFAQPSSTASHPSHYPEDQQPEQEDNDGDMDIEPDNAPTSSTEKIQHYVHLYFSHFHTHWPILHRHTFDIAHEPPFLVQALIMVGLWVSGTVSGREAAIELHSKLGSSILEQRSRWDRTFPDEREQEEDGNAPASRWPIATYQGILIYLIFSLISSKARIESLDLTLSISPSDRTILSALTGTCLRNNIFYYPRMLERYLGVNDITCIWVGVEEIKRLGLALYKVSRLCGGHSNRDENQSEEDGPVFRLSDLQLPAPDSRHLWDAASNAELSRLLQMDGCTRPGRLDGSQEANWISNFGQVIDASMEFQWI
;
A
#
# COMPACT_ATOMS: atom_id res chain seq x y z
N MET A 1 -53.11 22.47 24.48
CA MET A 1 -52.28 21.45 25.14
C MET A 1 -51.00 21.30 24.34
N PHE A 2 -49.86 21.55 24.97
CA PHE A 2 -48.53 21.51 24.37
C PHE A 2 -48.09 20.05 24.16
N SER A 3 -47.73 19.66 22.92
CA SER A 3 -47.03 18.40 22.67
C SER A 3 -45.53 18.64 22.79
N SER A 4 -44.95 18.09 23.84
CA SER A 4 -43.52 18.07 24.16
C SER A 4 -42.72 17.33 23.09
N SER A 5 -42.05 18.08 22.22
CA SER A 5 -41.05 17.58 21.27
C SER A 5 -39.75 17.21 22.00
N SER A 6 -39.69 16.01 22.58
CA SER A 6 -38.44 15.47 23.09
C SER A 6 -37.51 15.13 21.92
N LYS A 7 -36.28 15.65 21.93
CA LYS A 7 -35.24 15.30 20.96
C LYS A 7 -34.40 14.17 21.56
N PRO A 8 -34.59 12.91 21.14
CA PRO A 8 -34.06 11.73 21.85
C PRO A 8 -32.54 11.59 21.79
N PHE A 9 -31.84 12.38 20.97
CA PHE A 9 -30.39 12.27 20.78
C PHE A 9 -29.66 13.55 21.22
N PRO A 10 -29.39 13.73 22.53
CA PRO A 10 -28.58 14.83 23.05
C PRO A 10 -27.07 14.58 22.83
N CYS A 11 -26.33 15.65 22.59
CA CYS A 11 -24.87 15.62 22.54
C CYS A 11 -24.28 15.45 23.93
N GLN A 12 -23.30 14.54 24.05
CA GLN A 12 -22.65 14.23 25.33
C GLN A 12 -21.35 15.02 25.57
N TYR A 13 -21.01 15.96 24.68
CA TYR A 13 -19.76 16.72 24.78
C TYR A 13 -19.82 17.76 25.91
N PRO A 14 -18.78 17.87 26.76
CA PRO A 14 -18.78 18.80 27.90
C PRO A 14 -19.02 20.24 27.43
N GLY A 15 -20.06 20.91 27.97
CA GLY A 15 -20.42 22.27 27.60
C GLY A 15 -21.31 22.40 26.34
N CYS A 16 -21.71 21.30 25.70
CA CYS A 16 -22.66 21.33 24.58
C CYS A 16 -24.07 20.90 25.01
N THR A 17 -25.09 21.72 24.71
CA THR A 17 -26.50 21.48 25.05
C THR A 17 -27.36 21.07 23.84
N SER A 18 -26.74 20.81 22.69
CA SER A 18 -27.45 20.50 21.45
C SER A 18 -28.09 19.12 21.48
N SER A 19 -29.33 19.02 21.01
CA SER A 19 -30.04 17.74 20.84
C SER A 19 -30.74 17.67 19.49
N TYR A 20 -30.83 16.45 18.94
CA TYR A 20 -31.33 16.19 17.61
C TYR A 20 -32.42 15.12 17.61
N GLN A 21 -33.30 15.19 16.61
CA GLN A 21 -34.35 14.18 16.41
C GLN A 21 -33.86 12.89 15.77
N ARG A 22 -32.69 12.92 15.10
CA ARG A 22 -32.12 11.76 14.40
C ARG A 22 -30.66 11.56 14.78
N ARG A 23 -30.27 10.29 14.95
CA ARG A 23 -28.90 9.83 15.27
C ARG A 23 -27.87 10.33 14.25
N GLU A 24 -28.19 10.33 12.95
CA GLU A 24 -27.29 10.81 11.90
C GLU A 24 -26.89 12.28 12.08
N HIS A 25 -27.84 13.13 12.49
CA HIS A 25 -27.58 14.55 12.74
C HIS A 25 -26.75 14.76 14.01
N LEU A 26 -26.97 13.95 15.05
CA LEU A 26 -26.12 13.94 16.24
C LEU A 26 -24.69 13.52 15.89
N ASN A 27 -24.48 12.42 15.18
CA ASN A 27 -23.15 11.95 14.78
C ASN A 27 -22.39 13.02 13.97
N ARG A 28 -23.09 13.70 13.06
CA ARG A 28 -22.50 14.81 12.28
C ARG A 28 -22.14 16.00 13.15
N HIS A 29 -22.93 16.31 14.17
CA HIS A 29 -22.65 17.38 15.11
C HIS A 29 -21.48 17.02 16.03
N GLU A 30 -21.43 15.80 16.56
CA GLU A 30 -20.33 15.33 17.41
C GLU A 30 -18.99 15.29 16.68
N ALA A 31 -19.00 15.05 15.37
CA ALA A 31 -17.81 15.20 14.53
C ALA A 31 -17.26 16.65 14.51
N GLN A 32 -18.06 17.66 14.86
CA GLN A 32 -17.61 19.06 14.97
C GLN A 32 -16.81 19.32 16.24
N HIS A 33 -17.11 18.61 17.33
CA HIS A 33 -16.36 18.66 18.60
C HIS A 33 -15.03 17.94 18.49
N ARG A 34 -14.97 16.87 17.68
CA ARG A 34 -13.76 16.07 17.45
C ARG A 34 -12.82 16.66 16.39
N GLY A 35 -13.02 17.92 15.99
CA GLY A 35 -12.16 18.58 15.00
C GLY A 35 -12.12 17.87 13.65
N GLY A 36 -13.28 17.40 13.15
CA GLY A 36 -13.36 16.59 11.93
C GLY A 36 -12.62 17.20 10.73
N VAL A 37 -11.98 16.31 9.95
CA VAL A 37 -11.17 16.60 8.76
C VAL A 37 -11.83 17.66 7.89
N VAL A 38 -11.15 18.79 7.73
CA VAL A 38 -11.52 19.86 6.80
C VAL A 38 -10.90 19.57 5.45
N SER A 39 -11.71 19.53 4.40
CA SER A 39 -11.22 19.47 3.02
C SER A 39 -11.15 20.89 2.46
N ALA A 40 -9.96 21.32 2.07
CA ALA A 40 -9.77 22.62 1.43
C ALA A 40 -10.18 22.55 -0.04
N CYS A 41 -10.74 23.65 -0.56
CA CYS A 41 -10.93 23.81 -1.99
C CYS A 41 -9.57 23.98 -2.67
N PRO A 42 -9.24 23.16 -3.67
CA PRO A 42 -7.94 23.23 -4.35
C PRO A 42 -7.77 24.53 -5.16
N PHE A 43 -8.84 25.25 -5.47
CA PHE A 43 -8.80 26.45 -6.31
C PHE A 43 -8.74 27.76 -5.52
N CYS A 44 -9.24 27.80 -4.29
CA CYS A 44 -9.27 29.04 -3.50
C CYS A 44 -8.89 28.87 -2.02
N GLY A 45 -8.52 27.66 -1.60
CA GLY A 45 -8.05 27.38 -0.23
C GLY A 45 -9.14 27.43 0.85
N LYS A 46 -10.39 27.75 0.52
CA LYS A 46 -11.49 27.76 1.49
C LYS A 46 -11.69 26.35 2.07
N THR A 47 -11.77 26.24 3.39
CA THR A 47 -11.90 24.96 4.08
C THR A 47 -13.36 24.60 4.33
N PHE A 48 -13.71 23.35 4.05
CA PHE A 48 -15.05 22.82 4.22
C PHE A 48 -14.99 21.57 5.09
N ARG A 49 -15.79 21.55 6.16
CA ARG A 49 -15.88 20.39 7.07
C ARG A 49 -16.60 19.18 6.45
N ARG A 50 -17.18 19.33 5.26
CA ARG A 50 -17.92 18.26 4.57
C ARG A 50 -17.65 18.28 3.07
N GLY A 51 -17.44 17.10 2.49
CA GLY A 51 -17.18 16.93 1.06
C GLY A 51 -18.37 17.28 0.14
N ASP A 52 -19.61 17.31 0.63
CA ASP A 52 -20.76 17.78 -0.14
C ASP A 52 -20.84 19.32 -0.19
N THR A 53 -20.44 20.01 0.88
CA THR A 53 -20.34 21.47 0.88
C THR A 53 -19.17 21.95 0.02
N LEU A 54 -18.04 21.24 0.04
CA LEU A 54 -16.92 21.50 -0.87
C LEU A 54 -17.33 21.37 -2.34
N ARG A 55 -18.02 20.27 -2.70
CA ARG A 55 -18.48 20.06 -4.08
C ARG A 55 -19.47 21.12 -4.55
N ARG A 56 -20.38 21.57 -3.67
CA ARG A 56 -21.30 22.68 -3.99
C ARG A 56 -20.53 23.98 -4.22
N HIS A 57 -19.55 24.27 -3.37
CA HIS A 57 -18.69 25.43 -3.54
C HIS A 57 -17.93 25.40 -4.86
N VAL A 58 -17.30 24.27 -5.21
CA VAL A 58 -16.59 24.15 -6.49
C VAL A 58 -17.52 24.31 -7.68
N ARG A 59 -18.69 23.67 -7.67
CA ARG A 59 -19.63 23.79 -8.78
C ARG A 59 -20.17 25.21 -9.00
N HIS A 60 -20.27 26.02 -7.94
CA HIS A 60 -20.83 27.37 -8.03
C HIS A 60 -19.77 28.45 -8.23
N ASP A 61 -18.65 28.36 -7.50
CA ASP A 61 -17.62 29.39 -7.46
C ASP A 61 -16.44 29.08 -8.40
N HIS A 62 -16.38 27.86 -8.96
CA HIS A 62 -15.36 27.38 -9.90
C HIS A 62 -16.04 26.60 -11.05
N ALA A 63 -16.93 27.28 -11.78
CA ALA A 63 -17.87 26.68 -12.75
C ALA A 63 -17.22 25.86 -13.89
N ASP A 64 -15.90 26.03 -14.13
CA ASP A 64 -15.13 25.34 -15.17
C ASP A 64 -14.16 24.27 -14.62
N ALA A 65 -14.26 23.92 -13.33
CA ALA A 65 -13.32 23.01 -12.68
C ALA A 65 -14.00 21.71 -12.20
N GLU A 66 -13.59 20.56 -12.76
CA GLU A 66 -14.03 19.24 -12.30
C GLU A 66 -13.20 18.76 -11.09
N LEU A 67 -13.86 18.55 -9.95
CA LEU A 67 -13.30 17.76 -8.86
C LEU A 67 -13.41 16.28 -9.23
N GLU A 68 -12.29 15.56 -9.31
CA GLU A 68 -12.30 14.10 -9.47
C GLU A 68 -13.11 13.45 -8.33
N SER A 69 -14.22 12.84 -8.73
CA SER A 69 -15.16 12.18 -7.85
C SER A 69 -14.66 10.79 -7.49
N VAL A 70 -14.30 10.55 -6.23
CA VAL A 70 -14.03 9.20 -5.65
C VAL A 70 -15.33 8.35 -5.54
N ARG A 71 -16.35 8.65 -6.34
CA ARG A 71 -17.56 7.81 -6.46
C ARG A 71 -17.72 7.43 -7.92
N ALA A 72 -17.82 6.13 -8.17
CA ALA A 72 -18.22 5.58 -9.46
C ALA A 72 -19.48 6.31 -9.95
N VAL A 73 -19.35 7.02 -11.07
CA VAL A 73 -20.40 7.87 -11.65
C VAL A 73 -21.57 7.03 -12.17
N GLN A 74 -21.34 5.74 -12.41
CA GLN A 74 -22.32 4.80 -12.94
C GLN A 74 -22.41 3.56 -12.06
N ALA A 75 -23.62 3.21 -11.62
CA ALA A 75 -23.88 1.92 -11.00
C ALA A 75 -23.89 0.83 -12.08
N CYS A 76 -23.29 -0.33 -11.82
CA CYS A 76 -23.39 -1.47 -12.73
C CYS A 76 -24.85 -1.89 -12.94
N GLU A 77 -25.14 -2.52 -14.07
CA GLU A 77 -26.48 -2.93 -14.46
C GLU A 77 -27.11 -3.86 -13.43
N GLY A 78 -26.33 -4.77 -12.85
CA GLY A 78 -26.78 -5.66 -11.77
C GLY A 78 -27.24 -4.91 -10.52
N CYS A 79 -26.55 -3.85 -10.11
CA CYS A 79 -26.97 -3.02 -8.97
C CYS A 79 -28.12 -2.07 -9.33
N ARG A 80 -28.18 -1.61 -10.60
CA ARG A 80 -29.25 -0.75 -11.12
C ARG A 80 -30.59 -1.48 -11.16
N VAL A 81 -30.63 -2.68 -11.74
CA VAL A 81 -31.82 -3.54 -11.78
C VAL A 81 -32.25 -3.95 -10.37
N ALA A 82 -31.30 -4.24 -9.49
CA ALA A 82 -31.57 -4.57 -8.10
C ALA A 82 -31.96 -3.36 -7.23
N LYS A 83 -31.93 -2.13 -7.77
CA LYS A 83 -32.20 -0.85 -7.07
C LYS A 83 -31.41 -0.70 -5.76
N VAL A 84 -30.17 -1.15 -5.74
CA VAL A 84 -29.25 -1.04 -4.59
C VAL A 84 -28.05 -0.18 -4.95
N ARG A 85 -27.43 0.43 -3.94
CA ARG A 85 -26.31 1.34 -4.13
C ARG A 85 -25.07 0.58 -4.61
N CYS A 86 -24.62 0.85 -5.83
CA CYS A 86 -23.35 0.33 -6.34
C CYS A 86 -22.16 1.08 -5.71
N ARG A 87 -21.14 0.33 -5.27
CA ARG A 87 -19.91 0.88 -4.71
C ARG A 87 -18.78 1.03 -5.74
N GLY A 88 -19.02 0.67 -7.00
CA GLY A 88 -17.98 0.62 -8.03
C GLY A 88 -17.09 -0.62 -7.92
N GLY A 89 -16.14 -0.77 -8.84
CA GLY A 89 -15.30 -1.97 -9.02
C GLY A 89 -15.92 -2.98 -9.99
N VAL A 90 -15.11 -3.73 -10.73
CA VAL A 90 -15.55 -4.78 -11.68
C VAL A 90 -14.97 -6.13 -11.23
N PRO A 91 -15.77 -7.08 -10.70
CA PRO A 91 -17.17 -6.92 -10.31
C PRO A 91 -17.31 -6.09 -9.02
N CYS A 92 -18.38 -5.31 -8.88
CA CYS A 92 -18.59 -4.53 -7.67
C CYS A 92 -18.90 -5.45 -6.48
N GLU A 93 -18.49 -5.06 -5.27
CA GLU A 93 -18.64 -5.86 -4.04
C GLU A 93 -20.03 -6.47 -3.86
N GLN A 94 -21.07 -5.73 -4.24
CA GLN A 94 -22.45 -6.16 -4.07
C GLN A 94 -22.92 -7.18 -5.11
N CYS A 95 -22.39 -7.12 -6.33
CA CYS A 95 -22.60 -8.15 -7.34
C CYS A 95 -21.77 -9.40 -7.03
N GLN A 96 -20.53 -9.22 -6.55
CA GLN A 96 -19.67 -10.31 -6.10
C GLN A 96 -20.29 -11.07 -4.92
N ALA A 97 -20.75 -10.37 -3.89
CA ALA A 97 -21.36 -10.99 -2.71
C ALA A 97 -22.69 -11.73 -3.01
N LYS A 98 -23.37 -11.36 -4.09
CA LYS A 98 -24.62 -12.00 -4.52
C LYS A 98 -24.44 -12.97 -5.68
N ASN A 99 -23.20 -13.20 -6.11
CA ASN A 99 -22.84 -14.05 -7.24
C ASN A 99 -23.65 -13.71 -8.50
N ARG A 100 -23.74 -12.41 -8.82
CA ARG A 100 -24.46 -11.88 -9.99
C ARG A 100 -23.50 -11.25 -10.97
N GLU A 101 -23.83 -11.36 -12.25
CA GLU A 101 -23.07 -10.73 -13.32
C GLU A 101 -23.02 -9.20 -13.14
N CYS A 102 -21.81 -8.65 -13.19
CA CYS A 102 -21.55 -7.24 -12.90
C CYS A 102 -21.08 -6.52 -14.17
N ILE A 103 -22.05 -6.01 -14.92
CA ILE A 103 -21.80 -5.33 -16.20
C ILE A 103 -21.90 -3.83 -15.99
N PHE A 104 -20.84 -3.08 -16.30
CA PHE A 104 -20.93 -1.64 -16.49
C PHE A 104 -21.05 -1.43 -18.00
N ALA A 105 -22.11 -0.73 -18.45
CA ALA A 105 -22.22 -0.39 -19.86
C ALA A 105 -21.00 0.46 -20.23
N GLN A 106 -20.15 -0.03 -21.13
CA GLN A 106 -19.07 0.78 -21.66
C GLN A 106 -19.68 2.03 -22.30
N PRO A 107 -19.09 3.22 -22.10
CA PRO A 107 -19.52 4.39 -22.84
C PRO A 107 -19.30 4.10 -24.33
N SER A 108 -20.40 3.89 -25.04
CA SER A 108 -20.44 4.03 -26.48
C SER A 108 -19.89 5.41 -26.78
N SER A 109 -18.88 5.47 -27.62
CA SER A 109 -18.54 6.68 -28.33
C SER A 109 -19.81 7.27 -28.96
N THR A 110 -19.90 8.60 -28.86
CA THR A 110 -20.81 9.53 -29.56
C THR A 110 -22.11 9.97 -28.85
N ALA A 111 -22.15 11.25 -28.49
CA ALA A 111 -23.32 12.13 -28.60
C ALA A 111 -22.86 13.60 -28.57
N SER A 112 -22.33 14.06 -29.69
CA SER A 112 -22.32 15.48 -30.06
C SER A 112 -23.76 15.92 -30.36
N HIS A 113 -24.16 17.07 -29.84
CA HIS A 113 -25.40 17.76 -30.18
C HIS A 113 -25.07 19.17 -30.72
N PRO A 114 -25.99 19.85 -31.43
CA PRO A 114 -25.73 20.29 -32.80
C PRO A 114 -25.69 21.82 -32.94
N SER A 115 -25.02 22.32 -33.97
CA SER A 115 -25.20 23.70 -34.44
C SER A 115 -24.98 23.82 -35.95
N HIS A 116 -26.10 23.97 -36.66
CA HIS A 116 -26.38 24.93 -37.73
C HIS A 116 -25.35 25.17 -38.88
N TYR A 117 -25.67 24.60 -40.06
CA TYR A 117 -25.72 25.10 -41.47
C TYR A 117 -24.85 26.29 -41.98
N PRO A 118 -24.58 26.44 -43.31
CA PRO A 118 -25.31 25.85 -44.46
C PRO A 118 -24.50 25.24 -45.65
N GLU A 119 -25.28 24.54 -46.49
CA GLU A 119 -25.24 24.22 -47.94
C GLU A 119 -24.00 24.68 -48.77
N ASP A 120 -23.48 23.91 -49.74
CA ASP A 120 -24.21 23.47 -50.94
C ASP A 120 -23.40 22.44 -51.80
N GLN A 121 -24.14 21.68 -52.64
CA GLN A 121 -23.74 20.95 -53.88
C GLN A 121 -23.01 19.57 -53.87
N GLN A 122 -23.82 18.50 -53.83
CA GLN A 122 -24.05 17.42 -54.84
C GLN A 122 -22.92 16.78 -55.72
N PRO A 123 -23.14 15.55 -56.28
CA PRO A 123 -22.28 14.38 -56.05
C PRO A 123 -21.63 13.79 -57.32
N GLU A 124 -20.56 12.99 -57.17
CA GLU A 124 -20.19 11.96 -58.16
C GLU A 124 -19.69 10.68 -57.46
N GLN A 125 -20.11 9.56 -58.05
CA GLN A 125 -19.87 8.17 -57.67
C GLN A 125 -18.45 7.76 -58.03
N GLU A 126 -17.86 6.82 -57.30
CA GLU A 126 -17.05 5.75 -57.89
C GLU A 126 -16.87 4.60 -56.89
N ASP A 127 -17.22 3.40 -57.37
CA ASP A 127 -17.07 2.11 -56.73
C ASP A 127 -15.60 1.77 -56.49
N ASN A 128 -15.27 1.14 -55.35
CA ASN A 128 -14.28 0.07 -55.37
C ASN A 128 -14.40 -0.87 -54.17
N ASP A 129 -14.65 -2.14 -54.47
CA ASP A 129 -14.56 -3.29 -53.58
C ASP A 129 -13.12 -3.51 -53.11
N GLY A 130 -12.96 -3.84 -51.83
CA GLY A 130 -11.67 -4.14 -51.22
C GLY A 130 -11.84 -4.88 -49.90
N ASP A 131 -12.14 -6.16 -50.02
CA ASP A 131 -12.12 -7.17 -48.96
C ASP A 131 -10.69 -7.27 -48.36
N MET A 132 -10.53 -7.01 -47.06
CA MET A 132 -9.34 -7.46 -46.31
C MET A 132 -9.59 -7.44 -44.79
N ASP A 133 -9.87 -8.65 -44.30
CA ASP A 133 -9.45 -9.26 -43.04
C ASP A 133 -9.61 -8.49 -41.71
N ILE A 134 -10.48 -9.09 -40.89
CA ILE A 134 -10.63 -8.91 -39.46
C ILE A 134 -9.38 -9.46 -38.76
N GLU A 135 -8.53 -8.60 -38.18
CA GLU A 135 -7.50 -9.03 -37.22
C GLU A 135 -8.07 -9.11 -35.79
N PRO A 136 -7.89 -10.24 -35.07
CA PRO A 136 -8.32 -10.40 -33.69
C PRO A 136 -7.22 -10.06 -32.68
N ASP A 137 -7.66 -9.59 -31.51
CA ASP A 137 -7.00 -9.66 -30.19
C ASP A 137 -5.53 -9.21 -30.06
N ASN A 138 -5.37 -7.99 -29.53
CA ASN A 138 -4.15 -7.53 -28.88
C ASN A 138 -3.88 -8.32 -27.59
N ALA A 139 -3.28 -9.50 -27.72
CA ALA A 139 -2.53 -10.14 -26.63
C ALA A 139 -1.18 -9.41 -26.45
N PRO A 140 -0.70 -9.11 -25.22
CA PRO A 140 0.57 -8.44 -25.00
C PRO A 140 1.73 -9.33 -25.50
N THR A 141 2.39 -8.89 -26.56
CA THR A 141 3.33 -9.67 -27.37
C THR A 141 4.79 -9.44 -26.99
N SER A 142 5.11 -8.48 -26.10
CA SER A 142 6.48 -8.28 -25.59
C SER A 142 6.68 -8.88 -24.19
N SER A 143 7.84 -9.52 -23.97
CA SER A 143 8.24 -10.02 -22.63
C SER A 143 8.27 -8.89 -21.59
N THR A 144 8.60 -7.67 -22.01
CA THR A 144 8.62 -6.47 -21.17
C THR A 144 7.22 -6.04 -20.73
N GLU A 145 6.23 -6.13 -21.62
CA GLU A 145 4.83 -5.79 -21.29
C GLU A 145 4.26 -6.74 -20.24
N LYS A 146 4.59 -8.03 -20.33
CA LYS A 146 4.20 -9.03 -19.33
C LYS A 146 4.81 -8.73 -17.96
N ILE A 147 6.09 -8.33 -17.90
CA ILE A 147 6.75 -7.92 -16.66
C ILE A 147 6.03 -6.71 -16.05
N GLN A 148 5.79 -5.66 -16.85
CA GLN A 148 5.10 -4.45 -16.41
C GLN A 148 3.69 -4.76 -15.89
N HIS A 149 2.95 -5.64 -16.59
CA HIS A 149 1.61 -6.06 -16.19
C HIS A 149 1.60 -6.72 -14.80
N TYR A 150 2.48 -7.69 -14.54
CA TYR A 150 2.51 -8.37 -13.24
C TYR A 150 3.02 -7.47 -12.11
N VAL A 151 3.99 -6.60 -12.38
CA VAL A 151 4.44 -5.57 -11.42
C VAL A 151 3.29 -4.61 -11.09
N HIS A 152 2.49 -4.19 -12.08
CA HIS A 152 1.32 -3.37 -11.85
C HIS A 152 0.27 -4.07 -10.96
N LEU A 153 0.03 -5.37 -11.17
CA LEU A 153 -0.86 -6.16 -10.33
C LEU A 153 -0.36 -6.27 -8.88
N TYR A 154 0.94 -6.46 -8.67
CA TYR A 154 1.55 -6.42 -7.34
C TYR A 154 1.21 -5.11 -6.61
N PHE A 155 1.49 -3.97 -7.25
CA PHE A 155 1.26 -2.68 -6.62
C PHE A 155 -0.22 -2.39 -6.38
N SER A 156 -1.11 -2.86 -7.25
CA SER A 156 -2.54 -2.58 -7.16
C SER A 156 -3.26 -3.41 -6.08
N HIS A 157 -2.81 -4.63 -5.82
CA HIS A 157 -3.52 -5.56 -4.93
C HIS A 157 -2.73 -5.97 -3.69
N PHE A 158 -1.43 -6.21 -3.82
CA PHE A 158 -0.60 -6.68 -2.70
C PHE A 158 -0.04 -5.52 -1.89
N HIS A 159 0.55 -4.53 -2.56
CA HIS A 159 1.19 -3.38 -1.91
C HIS A 159 0.23 -2.58 -1.01
N THR A 160 -1.07 -2.56 -1.33
CA THR A 160 -2.10 -1.91 -0.50
C THR A 160 -2.28 -2.54 0.89
N HIS A 161 -1.84 -3.79 1.07
CA HIS A 161 -1.86 -4.52 2.35
C HIS A 161 -0.47 -4.68 2.96
N TRP A 162 0.58 -4.56 2.14
CA TRP A 162 1.99 -4.74 2.50
C TRP A 162 2.85 -3.73 1.73
N PRO A 163 2.92 -2.46 2.16
CA PRO A 163 3.57 -1.37 1.46
C PRO A 163 5.10 -1.39 1.67
N ILE A 164 5.76 -2.47 1.23
CA ILE A 164 7.19 -2.69 1.49
C ILE A 164 8.11 -1.82 0.62
N LEU A 165 7.63 -1.44 -0.58
CA LEU A 165 8.35 -0.69 -1.61
C LEU A 165 7.64 0.60 -1.92
N HIS A 166 8.35 1.70 -2.11
CA HIS A 166 7.73 2.95 -2.52
C HIS A 166 7.41 2.92 -4.03
N ARG A 167 6.11 2.96 -4.38
CA ARG A 167 5.62 2.80 -5.77
C ARG A 167 6.29 3.74 -6.77
N HIS A 168 6.44 5.01 -6.41
CA HIS A 168 6.85 6.04 -7.37
C HIS A 168 8.35 6.15 -7.58
N THR A 169 9.16 5.55 -6.70
CA THR A 169 10.62 5.44 -6.87
C THR A 169 11.04 4.09 -7.43
N PHE A 170 10.15 3.10 -7.43
CA PHE A 170 10.42 1.78 -7.99
C PHE A 170 10.55 1.85 -9.51
N ASP A 171 11.69 1.39 -10.04
CA ASP A 171 11.91 1.25 -11.47
C ASP A 171 12.47 -0.15 -11.80
N ILE A 172 11.73 -0.87 -12.65
CA ILE A 172 12.08 -2.22 -13.09
C ILE A 172 13.51 -2.29 -13.64
N ALA A 173 13.98 -1.25 -14.34
CA ALA A 173 15.30 -1.25 -14.98
C ALA A 173 16.46 -1.08 -13.99
N HIS A 174 16.21 -0.46 -12.84
CA HIS A 174 17.24 -0.13 -11.85
C HIS A 174 17.21 -1.03 -10.61
N GLU A 175 16.20 -1.89 -10.50
CA GLU A 175 16.04 -2.81 -9.38
C GLU A 175 16.72 -4.16 -9.63
N PRO A 176 17.25 -4.83 -8.59
CA PRO A 176 17.83 -6.16 -8.74
C PRO A 176 16.81 -7.14 -9.34
N PRO A 177 17.22 -7.99 -10.30
CA PRO A 177 16.31 -8.93 -10.96
C PRO A 177 15.54 -9.84 -9.99
N PHE A 178 16.18 -10.20 -8.87
CA PHE A 178 15.56 -10.98 -7.81
C PHE A 178 14.33 -10.29 -7.20
N LEU A 179 14.41 -8.99 -6.92
CA LEU A 179 13.29 -8.23 -6.38
C LEU A 179 12.14 -8.18 -7.39
N VAL A 180 12.46 -7.86 -8.66
CA VAL A 180 11.47 -7.83 -9.75
C VAL A 180 10.79 -9.19 -9.91
N GLN A 181 11.53 -10.30 -9.84
CA GLN A 181 10.98 -11.65 -9.89
C GLN A 181 10.04 -11.95 -8.71
N ALA A 182 10.35 -11.49 -7.49
CA ALA A 182 9.46 -11.63 -6.34
C ALA A 182 8.13 -10.86 -6.54
N LEU A 183 8.18 -9.68 -7.18
CA LEU A 183 6.98 -8.91 -7.53
C LEU A 183 6.16 -9.62 -8.61
N ILE A 184 6.81 -10.14 -9.66
CA ILE A 184 6.16 -10.93 -10.71
C ILE A 184 5.48 -12.17 -10.13
N MET A 185 6.14 -12.89 -9.22
CA MET A 185 5.58 -14.06 -8.54
C MET A 185 4.24 -13.73 -7.85
N VAL A 186 4.19 -12.62 -7.11
CA VAL A 186 2.95 -12.17 -6.47
C VAL A 186 1.92 -11.69 -7.51
N GLY A 187 2.35 -10.95 -8.54
CA GLY A 187 1.48 -10.48 -9.62
C GLY A 187 0.82 -11.63 -10.39
N LEU A 188 1.59 -12.68 -10.70
CA LEU A 188 1.11 -13.93 -11.31
C LEU A 188 0.02 -14.58 -10.46
N TRP A 189 0.22 -14.65 -9.14
CA TRP A 189 -0.75 -15.22 -8.22
C TRP A 189 -2.05 -14.42 -8.11
N VAL A 190 -1.92 -13.10 -7.99
CA VAL A 190 -3.03 -12.17 -7.89
C VAL A 190 -3.86 -12.11 -9.18
N SER A 191 -3.26 -12.39 -10.34
CA SER A 191 -3.99 -12.49 -11.62
C SER A 191 -5.19 -13.45 -11.55
N GLY A 192 -5.16 -14.42 -10.63
CA GLY A 192 -6.26 -15.36 -10.38
C GLY A 192 -6.39 -16.47 -11.42
N THR A 193 -5.62 -16.41 -12.50
CA THR A 193 -5.58 -17.47 -13.53
C THR A 193 -4.94 -18.74 -12.96
N VAL A 194 -5.41 -19.91 -13.39
CA VAL A 194 -4.86 -21.20 -12.94
C VAL A 194 -3.37 -21.30 -13.34
N SER A 195 -3.06 -21.02 -14.60
CA SER A 195 -1.69 -21.00 -15.10
C SER A 195 -0.80 -19.98 -14.38
N GLY A 196 -1.32 -18.79 -14.06
CA GLY A 196 -0.58 -17.79 -13.29
C GLY A 196 -0.27 -18.26 -11.87
N ARG A 197 -1.21 -18.92 -11.19
CA ARG A 197 -0.97 -19.48 -9.84
C ARG A 197 0.05 -20.62 -9.85
N GLU A 198 -0.01 -21.50 -10.84
CA GLU A 198 0.99 -22.57 -11.02
C GLU A 198 2.38 -21.98 -11.28
N ALA A 199 2.49 -21.01 -12.19
CA ALA A 199 3.73 -20.31 -12.48
C ALA A 199 4.28 -19.56 -11.26
N ALA A 200 3.41 -18.97 -10.44
CA ALA A 200 3.82 -18.32 -9.19
C ALA A 200 4.38 -19.33 -8.18
N ILE A 201 3.77 -20.51 -8.02
CA ILE A 201 4.29 -21.58 -7.14
C ILE A 201 5.64 -22.09 -7.66
N GLU A 202 5.78 -22.31 -8.96
CA GLU A 202 7.05 -22.73 -9.57
C GLU A 202 8.14 -21.68 -9.35
N LEU A 203 7.82 -20.40 -9.58
CA LEU A 203 8.73 -19.29 -9.37
C LEU A 203 9.12 -19.15 -7.90
N HIS A 204 8.17 -19.33 -6.97
CA HIS A 204 8.47 -19.40 -5.54
C HIS A 204 9.50 -20.50 -5.25
N SER A 205 9.31 -21.72 -5.77
CA SER A 205 10.29 -22.80 -5.58
C SER A 205 11.69 -22.42 -6.06
N LYS A 206 11.80 -21.80 -7.25
CA LYS A 206 13.08 -21.36 -7.81
C LYS A 206 13.73 -20.26 -6.98
N LEU A 207 12.95 -19.27 -6.54
CA LEU A 207 13.42 -18.19 -5.68
C LEU A 207 13.89 -18.71 -4.32
N GLY A 208 13.17 -19.65 -3.72
CA GLY A 208 13.57 -20.28 -2.45
C GLY A 208 14.94 -20.95 -2.53
N SER A 209 15.20 -21.73 -3.59
CA SER A 209 16.52 -22.30 -3.85
C SER A 209 17.60 -21.23 -4.04
N SER A 210 17.30 -20.18 -4.81
CA SER A 210 18.24 -19.08 -5.06
C SER A 210 18.60 -18.29 -3.80
N ILE A 211 17.63 -18.04 -2.91
CA ILE A 211 17.84 -17.35 -1.62
C ILE A 211 18.82 -18.13 -0.75
N LEU A 212 18.64 -19.45 -0.66
CA LEU A 212 19.49 -20.33 0.14
C LEU A 212 20.89 -20.47 -0.46
N GLU A 213 21.00 -20.62 -1.78
CA GLU A 213 22.29 -20.70 -2.48
C GLU A 213 23.11 -19.41 -2.31
N GLN A 214 22.44 -18.24 -2.39
CA GLN A 214 23.10 -16.95 -2.24
C GLN A 214 23.18 -16.44 -0.80
N ARG A 215 22.91 -17.29 0.21
CA ARG A 215 22.86 -16.90 1.62
C ARG A 215 24.11 -16.17 2.09
N SER A 216 25.30 -16.62 1.71
CA SER A 216 26.57 -15.98 2.07
C SER A 216 26.71 -14.53 1.60
N ARG A 217 25.96 -14.11 0.57
CA ARG A 217 26.03 -12.77 -0.01
C ARG A 217 25.18 -11.75 0.73
N TRP A 218 24.07 -12.19 1.33
CA TRP A 218 23.11 -11.31 1.99
C TRP A 218 23.10 -11.48 3.53
N ASP A 219 23.39 -12.68 4.04
CA ASP A 219 23.49 -13.02 5.47
C ASP A 219 24.91 -12.77 6.00
N ARG A 220 25.40 -11.54 5.88
CA ARG A 220 26.72 -11.11 6.35
C ARG A 220 26.62 -9.92 7.31
N THR A 221 27.65 -9.73 8.12
CA THR A 221 27.79 -8.56 8.99
C THR A 221 28.55 -7.48 8.23
N PHE A 222 28.07 -6.24 8.31
CA PHE A 222 28.69 -5.06 7.72
C PHE A 222 29.41 -4.27 8.83
N PRO A 223 30.72 -4.02 8.72
CA PRO A 223 31.52 -3.40 9.78
C PRO A 223 31.15 -1.93 10.03
N ASP A 224 31.47 -1.47 11.24
CA ASP A 224 31.24 -0.10 11.71
C ASP A 224 32.30 0.88 11.14
N GLU A 225 31.91 2.12 10.84
CA GLU A 225 32.76 3.11 10.15
C GLU A 225 34.04 3.49 10.89
N ARG A 226 34.08 3.29 12.21
CA ARG A 226 35.22 3.70 13.05
C ARG A 226 36.51 2.91 12.81
N GLU A 227 36.51 1.91 11.93
CA GLU A 227 37.66 1.04 11.66
C GLU A 227 38.21 1.13 10.21
N GLN A 228 37.66 1.97 9.32
CA GLN A 228 38.14 2.10 7.93
C GLN A 228 38.27 3.57 7.49
N GLU A 229 39.45 4.15 7.72
CA GLU A 229 39.78 5.55 7.37
C GLU A 229 40.51 5.74 6.03
N GLU A 230 40.75 4.72 5.19
CA GLU A 230 41.79 4.85 4.15
C GLU A 230 41.40 4.84 2.67
N ASP A 231 40.16 4.58 2.25
CA ASP A 231 39.83 4.68 0.82
C ASP A 231 38.60 5.57 0.56
N GLY A 232 38.87 6.73 -0.03
CA GLY A 232 37.92 7.82 -0.34
C GLY A 232 36.86 7.51 -1.40
N ASN A 233 36.28 6.31 -1.41
CA ASN A 233 35.14 5.97 -2.25
C ASN A 233 33.90 5.78 -1.36
N ALA A 234 33.03 6.78 -1.34
CA ALA A 234 31.83 6.81 -0.50
C ALA A 234 30.95 5.55 -0.71
N PRO A 235 30.47 4.86 0.35
CA PRO A 235 29.67 3.66 0.16
C PRO A 235 28.20 4.05 0.01
N ALA A 236 27.76 4.33 -1.22
CA ALA A 236 26.38 4.06 -1.57
C ALA A 236 26.17 2.53 -1.49
N SER A 237 25.23 2.10 -0.62
CA SER A 237 24.76 0.72 -0.40
C SER A 237 25.61 -0.17 0.54
N ARG A 238 25.60 0.12 1.85
CA ARG A 238 26.11 -0.83 2.87
C ARG A 238 25.24 -2.07 3.05
N TRP A 239 23.93 -1.96 2.87
CA TRP A 239 23.00 -3.09 3.09
C TRP A 239 22.17 -3.34 1.83
N PRO A 240 21.99 -4.60 1.42
CA PRO A 240 21.21 -4.97 0.25
C PRO A 240 19.69 -4.92 0.54
N ILE A 241 19.16 -3.71 0.78
CA ILE A 241 17.75 -3.49 1.19
C ILE A 241 16.77 -4.10 0.17
N ALA A 242 16.98 -3.89 -1.13
CA ALA A 242 16.17 -4.49 -2.18
C ALA A 242 16.13 -6.04 -2.11
N THR A 243 17.24 -6.67 -1.74
CA THR A 243 17.29 -8.12 -1.51
C THR A 243 16.47 -8.51 -0.28
N TYR A 244 16.59 -7.77 0.82
CA TYR A 244 15.78 -8.02 2.04
C TYR A 244 14.29 -7.85 1.79
N GLN A 245 13.89 -6.81 1.03
CA GLN A 245 12.50 -6.60 0.60
C GLN A 245 12.01 -7.77 -0.27
N GLY A 246 12.81 -8.24 -1.23
CA GLY A 246 12.48 -9.40 -2.07
C GLY A 246 12.31 -10.70 -1.28
N ILE A 247 13.20 -10.98 -0.32
CA ILE A 247 13.10 -12.15 0.57
C ILE A 247 11.84 -12.03 1.44
N LEU A 248 11.52 -10.85 1.96
CA LEU A 248 10.32 -10.66 2.78
C LEU A 248 9.04 -10.86 1.96
N ILE A 249 8.98 -10.34 0.72
CA ILE A 249 7.86 -10.56 -0.19
C ILE A 249 7.70 -12.06 -0.50
N TYR A 250 8.81 -12.78 -0.70
CA TYR A 250 8.83 -14.23 -0.84
C TYR A 250 8.20 -14.93 0.38
N LEU A 251 8.60 -14.57 1.60
CA LEU A 251 8.06 -15.16 2.83
C LEU A 251 6.56 -14.86 3.03
N ILE A 252 6.12 -13.64 2.72
CA ILE A 252 4.69 -13.27 2.79
C ILE A 252 3.89 -14.07 1.76
N PHE A 253 4.43 -14.30 0.56
CA PHE A 253 3.79 -15.16 -0.41
C PHE A 253 3.67 -16.62 0.10
N SER A 254 4.70 -17.15 0.77
CA SER A 254 4.63 -18.48 1.40
C SER A 254 3.43 -18.59 2.35
N LEU A 255 3.20 -17.57 3.18
CA LEU A 255 2.03 -17.47 4.08
C LEU A 255 0.69 -17.40 3.34
N ILE A 256 0.59 -16.55 2.31
CA ILE A 256 -0.68 -16.36 1.57
C ILE A 256 -1.02 -17.61 0.75
N SER A 257 -0.03 -18.23 0.12
CA SER A 257 -0.20 -19.44 -0.69
C SER A 257 -0.44 -20.69 0.16
N SER A 258 0.06 -20.74 1.42
CA SER A 258 -0.29 -21.81 2.34
C SER A 258 -1.74 -21.67 2.83
N LYS A 259 -2.20 -20.45 3.14
CA LYS A 259 -3.60 -20.19 3.50
C LYS A 259 -4.60 -20.60 2.41
N ALA A 260 -4.26 -20.39 1.14
CA ALA A 260 -5.10 -20.80 0.02
C ALA A 260 -5.18 -22.33 -0.18
N ARG A 261 -4.25 -23.08 0.41
CA ARG A 261 -4.21 -24.55 0.36
C ARG A 261 -4.90 -25.22 1.55
N ILE A 262 -5.12 -24.48 2.64
CA ILE A 262 -5.68 -24.99 3.89
C ILE A 262 -7.15 -24.57 3.98
N GLU A 263 -8.07 -25.50 3.75
CA GLU A 263 -9.51 -25.35 4.04
C GLU A 263 -9.83 -25.58 5.55
N SER A 264 -8.82 -25.86 6.38
CA SER A 264 -9.02 -26.20 7.79
C SER A 264 -9.00 -24.99 8.73
N LEU A 265 -9.73 -25.12 9.84
CA LEU A 265 -9.93 -24.14 10.91
C LEU A 265 -8.67 -23.82 11.74
N ASP A 266 -7.47 -24.19 11.26
CA ASP A 266 -6.23 -23.88 11.96
C ASP A 266 -5.91 -22.39 11.78
N LEU A 267 -5.96 -21.65 12.88
CA LEU A 267 -5.70 -20.21 12.92
C LEU A 267 -4.20 -19.90 12.80
N THR A 268 -3.33 -20.92 12.85
CA THR A 268 -1.89 -20.75 12.69
C THR A 268 -1.49 -20.88 11.23
N LEU A 269 -0.95 -19.79 10.67
CA LEU A 269 -0.38 -19.81 9.32
C LEU A 269 1.00 -20.47 9.39
N SER A 270 1.14 -21.66 8.82
CA SER A 270 2.42 -22.35 8.76
C SER A 270 3.14 -22.10 7.42
N ILE A 271 4.43 -21.77 7.52
CA ILE A 271 5.36 -21.75 6.38
C ILE A 271 6.19 -23.03 6.35
N SER A 272 6.87 -23.32 5.24
CA SER A 272 7.72 -24.52 5.15
C SER A 272 8.94 -24.45 6.09
N PRO A 273 9.56 -25.59 6.47
CA PRO A 273 10.78 -25.58 7.28
C PRO A 273 11.95 -24.80 6.64
N SER A 274 12.06 -24.87 5.31
CA SER A 274 13.05 -24.11 4.56
C SER A 274 12.79 -22.60 4.65
N ASP A 275 11.52 -22.18 4.53
CA ASP A 275 11.14 -20.78 4.65
C ASP A 275 11.32 -20.26 6.09
N ARG A 276 11.11 -21.11 7.12
CA ARG A 276 11.46 -20.76 8.51
C ARG A 276 12.95 -20.49 8.68
N THR A 277 13.79 -21.31 8.05
CA THR A 277 15.25 -21.09 8.04
C THR A 277 15.60 -19.75 7.39
N ILE A 278 14.96 -19.41 6.28
CA ILE A 278 15.14 -18.12 5.58
C ILE A 278 14.68 -16.95 6.46
N LEU A 279 13.51 -17.07 7.10
CA LEU A 279 12.97 -16.04 8.00
C LEU A 279 13.88 -15.79 9.20
N SER A 280 14.35 -16.86 9.85
CA SER A 280 15.29 -16.79 10.98
C SER A 280 16.61 -16.14 10.56
N ALA A 281 17.14 -16.54 9.40
CA ALA A 281 18.35 -15.95 8.84
C ALA A 281 18.16 -14.45 8.53
N LEU A 282 17.11 -14.07 7.80
CA LEU A 282 16.82 -12.66 7.48
C LEU A 282 16.68 -11.81 8.75
N THR A 283 15.91 -12.30 9.72
CA THR A 283 15.72 -11.64 11.02
C THR A 283 17.07 -11.46 11.72
N GLY A 284 17.85 -12.53 11.85
CA GLY A 284 19.18 -12.48 12.45
C GLY A 284 20.12 -11.52 11.71
N THR A 285 20.14 -11.51 10.39
CA THR A 285 20.94 -10.58 9.59
C THR A 285 20.54 -9.12 9.88
N CYS A 286 19.24 -8.81 9.86
CA CYS A 286 18.74 -7.46 10.07
C CYS A 286 19.10 -6.93 11.48
N LEU A 287 18.93 -7.78 12.50
CA LEU A 287 19.27 -7.47 13.89
C LEU A 287 20.78 -7.30 14.08
N ARG A 288 21.60 -8.25 13.60
CA ARG A 288 23.07 -8.17 13.73
C ARG A 288 23.66 -6.92 13.08
N ASN A 289 23.04 -6.44 12.00
CA ASN A 289 23.46 -5.23 11.31
C ASN A 289 22.81 -3.95 11.83
N ASN A 290 22.00 -4.03 12.90
CA ASN A 290 21.30 -2.89 13.50
C ASN A 290 20.52 -2.04 12.48
N ILE A 291 19.92 -2.68 11.46
CA ILE A 291 19.23 -1.92 10.40
C ILE A 291 17.96 -1.23 10.90
N PHE A 292 17.41 -1.71 12.02
CA PHE A 292 16.22 -1.16 12.66
C PHE A 292 16.51 -0.13 13.77
N TYR A 293 17.76 0.33 13.85
CA TYR A 293 18.14 1.46 14.70
C TYR A 293 18.17 2.75 13.87
N TYR A 294 17.33 3.72 14.25
CA TYR A 294 17.07 4.89 13.42
C TYR A 294 18.31 5.74 13.07
N PRO A 295 19.21 6.06 14.02
CA PRO A 295 20.47 6.76 13.69
C PRO A 295 21.33 6.03 12.65
N ARG A 296 21.40 4.69 12.73
CA ARG A 296 22.12 3.86 11.74
C ARG A 296 21.51 3.92 10.35
N MET A 297 20.19 4.08 10.23
CA MET A 297 19.55 4.25 8.93
C MET A 297 20.02 5.56 8.26
N LEU A 298 20.17 6.63 9.04
CA LEU A 298 20.56 7.95 8.56
C LEU A 298 22.04 8.04 8.20
N GLU A 299 22.91 7.33 8.92
CA GLU A 299 24.34 7.22 8.61
C GLU A 299 24.58 6.79 7.14
N ARG A 300 23.68 5.99 6.57
CA ARG A 300 23.74 5.55 5.17
C ARG A 300 23.64 6.68 4.15
N TYR A 301 23.08 7.81 4.57
CA TYR A 301 22.79 8.95 3.73
C TYR A 301 23.69 10.16 4.06
N LEU A 302 24.74 9.97 4.86
CA LEU A 302 25.74 11.01 5.08
C LEU A 302 26.33 11.46 3.73
N GLY A 303 26.24 12.76 3.44
CA GLY A 303 26.68 13.34 2.17
C GLY A 303 25.66 13.29 1.02
N VAL A 304 24.48 12.70 1.23
CA VAL A 304 23.36 12.78 0.27
C VAL A 304 22.57 14.06 0.53
N ASN A 305 22.34 14.86 -0.51
CA ASN A 305 21.61 16.14 -0.40
C ASN A 305 20.14 16.06 -0.87
N ASP A 306 19.71 14.91 -1.39
CA ASP A 306 18.33 14.69 -1.83
C ASP A 306 17.47 14.20 -0.67
N ILE A 307 16.72 15.12 -0.06
CA ILE A 307 15.83 14.82 1.08
C ILE A 307 14.77 13.75 0.77
N THR A 308 14.32 13.66 -0.49
CA THR A 308 13.32 12.68 -0.92
C THR A 308 13.93 11.30 -0.97
N CYS A 309 15.17 11.17 -1.49
CA CYS A 309 15.92 9.91 -1.46
C CYS A 309 16.14 9.41 -0.03
N ILE A 310 16.57 10.31 0.87
CA ILE A 310 16.80 9.97 2.28
C ILE A 310 15.50 9.50 2.94
N TRP A 311 14.43 10.29 2.79
CA TRP A 311 13.14 9.99 3.40
C TRP A 311 12.56 8.67 2.90
N VAL A 312 12.50 8.46 1.59
CA VAL A 312 11.97 7.22 1.00
C VAL A 312 12.75 6.00 1.50
N GLY A 313 14.08 6.07 1.46
CA GLY A 313 14.91 4.94 1.88
C GLY A 313 14.79 4.60 3.37
N VAL A 314 14.70 5.62 4.23
CA VAL A 314 14.41 5.43 5.66
C VAL A 314 13.04 4.81 5.87
N GLU A 315 12.02 5.32 5.18
CA GLU A 315 10.64 4.87 5.28
C GLU A 315 10.42 3.44 4.76
N GLU A 316 11.18 3.02 3.75
CA GLU A 316 11.23 1.64 3.28
C GLU A 316 11.80 0.70 4.34
N ILE A 317 12.89 1.08 5.03
CA ILE A 317 13.49 0.27 6.10
C ILE A 317 12.54 0.15 7.30
N LYS A 318 11.84 1.23 7.68
CA LYS A 318 10.83 1.16 8.74
C LYS A 318 9.69 0.18 8.39
N ARG A 319 9.16 0.26 7.17
CA ARG A 319 8.09 -0.64 6.69
C ARG A 319 8.57 -2.08 6.54
N LEU A 320 9.81 -2.30 6.11
CA LEU A 320 10.48 -3.60 6.11
C LEU A 320 10.50 -4.20 7.53
N GLY A 321 10.91 -3.41 8.53
CA GLY A 321 10.97 -3.86 9.93
C GLY A 321 9.60 -4.26 10.50
N LEU A 322 8.58 -3.43 10.28
CA LEU A 322 7.20 -3.73 10.70
C LEU A 322 6.61 -4.94 9.99
N ALA A 323 6.82 -5.05 8.67
CA ALA A 323 6.35 -6.18 7.90
C ALA A 323 7.06 -7.49 8.32
N LEU A 324 8.38 -7.44 8.57
CA LEU A 324 9.14 -8.56 9.10
C LEU A 324 8.62 -8.99 10.47
N TYR A 325 8.35 -8.04 11.37
CA TYR A 325 7.79 -8.34 12.70
C TYR A 325 6.43 -9.02 12.59
N LYS A 326 5.55 -8.50 11.72
CA LYS A 326 4.23 -9.09 11.47
C LYS A 326 4.35 -10.51 10.93
N VAL A 327 5.26 -10.77 9.98
CA VAL A 327 5.52 -12.13 9.46
C VAL A 327 6.06 -13.05 10.55
N SER A 328 7.06 -12.62 11.32
CA SER A 328 7.63 -13.40 12.42
C SER A 328 6.57 -13.81 13.45
N ARG A 329 5.63 -12.91 13.78
CA ARG A 329 4.51 -13.21 14.68
C ARG A 329 3.48 -14.17 14.09
N LEU A 330 3.16 -14.03 12.80
CA LEU A 330 2.23 -14.95 12.14
C LEU A 330 2.80 -16.38 12.06
N CYS A 331 4.12 -16.51 11.94
CA CYS A 331 4.81 -17.80 11.90
C CYS A 331 5.11 -18.40 13.29
N GLY A 332 5.31 -17.56 14.32
CA GLY A 332 5.66 -17.98 15.69
C GLY A 332 4.44 -18.31 16.56
N GLY A 333 3.47 -19.07 16.03
CA GLY A 333 2.19 -19.35 16.68
C GLY A 333 2.31 -19.68 18.18
N HIS A 334 1.37 -19.13 18.98
CA HIS A 334 1.22 -19.25 20.43
C HIS A 334 1.71 -20.60 20.99
N SER A 335 3.00 -20.70 21.29
CA SER A 335 3.43 -21.62 22.32
C SER A 335 2.88 -21.05 23.62
N ASN A 336 1.81 -21.65 24.10
CA ASN A 336 1.55 -21.69 25.53
C ASN A 336 2.87 -22.19 26.12
N ARG A 337 3.67 -21.26 26.67
CA ARG A 337 4.98 -21.55 27.24
C ARG A 337 4.75 -22.41 28.48
N ASP A 338 4.54 -23.69 28.28
CA ASP A 338 4.89 -24.68 29.28
C ASP A 338 6.40 -24.53 29.48
N GLU A 339 6.80 -24.31 30.73
CA GLU A 339 8.13 -23.90 31.18
C GLU A 339 9.23 -24.96 30.95
N ASN A 340 9.10 -25.83 29.95
CA ASN A 340 9.91 -27.03 29.82
C ASN A 340 10.17 -27.48 28.38
N GLN A 341 10.52 -26.57 27.46
CA GLN A 341 11.08 -26.95 26.15
C GLN A 341 12.31 -26.12 25.77
N SER A 342 13.24 -26.83 25.13
CA SER A 342 14.67 -26.63 24.87
C SER A 342 15.07 -25.32 24.18
N GLU A 343 16.35 -24.95 24.34
CA GLU A 343 17.08 -23.81 23.75
C GLU A 343 17.18 -23.80 22.20
N GLU A 344 16.29 -24.48 21.46
CA GLU A 344 16.33 -24.58 19.99
C GLU A 344 15.41 -23.59 19.26
N ASP A 345 14.62 -22.80 19.98
CA ASP A 345 13.82 -21.72 19.36
C ASP A 345 14.73 -20.52 19.09
N GLY A 346 14.98 -20.23 17.81
CA GLY A 346 15.80 -19.10 17.37
C GLY A 346 15.33 -17.75 17.92
N PRO A 347 16.13 -16.68 17.78
CA PRO A 347 15.86 -15.38 18.39
C PRO A 347 14.47 -14.87 18.00
N VAL A 348 13.60 -14.73 19.00
CA VAL A 348 12.25 -14.17 18.84
C VAL A 348 12.37 -12.70 18.50
N PHE A 349 11.93 -12.31 17.30
CA PHE A 349 11.89 -10.91 16.88
C PHE A 349 10.75 -10.17 17.58
N ARG A 350 11.08 -9.14 18.37
CA ARG A 350 10.13 -8.41 19.21
C ARG A 350 9.97 -6.98 18.73
N LEU A 351 8.89 -6.32 19.13
CA LEU A 351 8.73 -4.88 18.87
C LEU A 351 9.83 -4.04 19.54
N SER A 352 10.40 -4.52 20.65
CA SER A 352 11.54 -3.87 21.31
C SER A 352 12.77 -3.76 20.42
N ASP A 353 12.90 -4.64 19.42
CA ASP A 353 14.03 -4.64 18.50
C ASP A 353 13.92 -3.55 17.41
N LEU A 354 12.72 -2.96 17.26
CA LEU A 354 12.45 -1.84 16.36
C LEU A 354 12.73 -0.51 17.09
N GLN A 355 14.01 -0.16 17.19
CA GLN A 355 14.48 1.12 17.76
C GLN A 355 14.37 2.26 16.74
N LEU A 356 13.14 2.50 16.30
CA LEU A 356 12.77 3.45 15.26
C LEU A 356 11.41 4.10 15.54
N PRO A 357 11.17 5.33 15.05
CA PRO A 357 9.84 5.91 15.09
C PRO A 357 8.90 5.19 14.11
N ALA A 358 7.60 5.27 14.37
CA ALA A 358 6.56 4.83 13.44
C ALA A 358 6.79 5.37 12.00
N PRO A 359 6.40 4.61 10.95
CA PRO A 359 6.34 5.14 9.60
C PRO A 359 5.51 6.42 9.52
N ASP A 360 5.94 7.34 8.69
CA ASP A 360 5.29 8.62 8.49
C ASP A 360 3.94 8.47 7.76
N SER A 361 3.18 9.56 7.78
CA SER A 361 1.78 9.60 7.33
C SER A 361 1.57 9.09 5.90
N ARG A 362 0.42 8.44 5.69
CA ARG A 362 0.00 7.88 4.40
C ARG A 362 0.03 8.88 3.24
N HIS A 363 -0.22 10.17 3.47
CA HIS A 363 -0.20 11.19 2.41
C HIS A 363 1.20 11.45 1.84
N LEU A 364 2.26 11.32 2.65
CA LEU A 364 3.63 11.43 2.17
C LEU A 364 4.03 10.18 1.38
N TRP A 365 3.69 9.00 1.91
CA TRP A 365 4.02 7.73 1.28
C TRP A 365 3.30 7.50 -0.06
N ASP A 366 2.06 7.97 -0.17
CA ASP A 366 1.24 7.84 -1.38
C ASP A 366 1.43 9.03 -2.35
N ALA A 367 2.43 9.89 -2.14
CA ALA A 367 2.68 11.06 -2.98
C ALA A 367 2.90 10.65 -4.45
N ALA A 368 2.20 11.32 -5.38
CA ALA A 368 2.09 10.89 -6.78
C ALA A 368 3.40 11.04 -7.61
N SER A 369 4.41 11.73 -7.07
CA SER A 369 5.72 11.90 -7.73
C SER A 369 6.77 12.34 -6.72
N ASN A 370 8.06 12.19 -7.09
CA ASN A 370 9.16 12.73 -6.29
C ASN A 370 9.09 14.26 -6.12
N ALA A 371 8.56 14.97 -7.11
CA ALA A 371 8.37 16.43 -7.04
C ALA A 371 7.31 16.80 -6.00
N GLU A 372 6.18 16.07 -5.99
CA GLU A 372 5.13 16.27 -4.99
C GLU A 372 5.61 15.88 -3.60
N LEU A 373 6.29 14.74 -3.46
CA LEU A 373 6.88 14.33 -2.18
C LEU A 373 7.85 15.37 -1.64
N SER A 374 8.75 15.89 -2.48
CA SER A 374 9.69 16.95 -2.11
C SER A 374 8.96 18.19 -1.58
N ARG A 375 7.87 18.59 -2.24
CA ARG A 375 7.04 19.73 -1.82
C ARG A 375 6.34 19.45 -0.49
N LEU A 376 5.75 18.27 -0.31
CA LEU A 376 5.07 17.89 0.93
C LEU A 376 6.03 17.84 2.12
N LEU A 377 7.24 17.29 1.93
CA LEU A 377 8.29 17.27 2.95
C LEU A 377 8.74 18.69 3.36
N GLN A 378 8.75 19.64 2.41
CA GLN A 378 9.00 21.04 2.70
C GLN A 378 7.88 21.70 3.51
N MET A 379 6.62 21.37 3.21
CA MET A 379 5.45 21.92 3.90
C MET A 379 5.27 21.37 5.31
N ASP A 380 5.54 20.07 5.54
CA ASP A 380 5.42 19.43 6.86
C ASP A 380 6.58 19.75 7.81
N GLY A 381 7.53 20.61 7.39
CA GLY A 381 8.66 21.02 8.21
C GLY A 381 9.71 19.92 8.41
N CYS A 382 9.68 18.86 7.60
CA CYS A 382 10.68 17.78 7.59
C CYS A 382 12.05 18.25 7.04
N THR A 383 12.17 19.52 6.63
CA THR A 383 13.38 20.17 6.10
C THR A 383 14.44 20.51 7.15
N ARG A 384 14.14 20.40 8.45
CA ARG A 384 15.15 20.54 9.49
C ARG A 384 15.63 19.17 9.95
N PRO A 385 16.97 18.96 10.06
CA PRO A 385 17.54 17.75 10.63
C PRO A 385 16.90 17.32 11.96
N GLY A 386 16.32 18.26 12.72
CA GLY A 386 15.66 18.02 14.01
C GLY A 386 14.36 17.20 14.02
N ARG A 387 13.79 16.81 12.87
CA ARG A 387 12.71 15.78 12.82
C ARG A 387 13.22 14.43 12.32
N LEU A 388 14.40 14.43 11.71
CA LEU A 388 15.16 13.25 11.32
C LEU A 388 16.22 12.90 12.37
N ASP A 389 16.38 13.65 13.47
CA ASP A 389 17.48 13.46 14.43
C ASP A 389 17.23 12.36 15.47
N GLY A 390 16.04 11.75 15.47
CA GLY A 390 15.66 10.76 16.48
C GLY A 390 15.49 11.34 17.89
N SER A 391 15.53 12.67 18.08
CA SER A 391 15.49 13.34 19.39
C SER A 391 14.23 13.08 20.22
N GLN A 392 13.17 12.56 19.58
CA GLN A 392 11.99 12.05 20.25
C GLN A 392 12.07 10.53 20.42
N GLU A 393 13.16 10.03 21.00
CA GLU A 393 13.33 8.60 21.33
C GLU A 393 12.12 8.08 22.11
N ALA A 394 11.52 8.92 22.96
CA ALA A 394 10.28 8.63 23.69
C ALA A 394 9.13 8.09 22.80
N ASN A 395 9.08 8.48 21.52
CA ASN A 395 8.03 8.10 20.57
C ASN A 395 8.39 6.86 19.72
N TRP A 396 9.51 6.18 20.01
CA TRP A 396 9.93 4.99 19.25
C TRP A 396 9.08 3.77 19.57
N ILE A 397 8.94 2.89 18.57
CA ILE A 397 8.16 1.65 18.69
C ILE A 397 8.66 0.78 19.85
N SER A 398 9.98 0.73 20.05
CA SER A 398 10.63 0.00 21.14
C SER A 398 10.09 0.34 22.53
N ASN A 399 9.66 1.59 22.76
CA ASN A 399 9.17 2.05 24.06
C ASN A 399 7.74 1.61 24.37
N PHE A 400 6.96 1.30 23.34
CA PHE A 400 5.58 0.83 23.46
C PHE A 400 5.45 -0.67 23.16
N GLY A 401 6.52 -1.30 22.68
CA GLY A 401 6.54 -2.69 22.20
C GLY A 401 6.03 -3.70 23.23
N GLN A 402 6.43 -3.57 24.50
CA GLN A 402 5.99 -4.49 25.56
C GLN A 402 4.48 -4.42 25.86
N VAL A 403 3.87 -3.23 25.70
CA VAL A 403 2.42 -3.02 25.92
C VAL A 403 1.63 -3.48 24.69
N ILE A 404 2.16 -3.24 23.49
CA ILE A 404 1.50 -3.58 22.22
C ILE A 404 1.59 -5.07 21.92
N ASP A 405 2.71 -5.73 22.24
CA ASP A 405 2.87 -7.19 22.10
C ASP A 405 1.76 -7.96 22.84
N ALA A 406 1.24 -7.39 23.94
CA ALA A 406 0.12 -7.93 24.73
C ALA A 406 -1.28 -7.65 24.13
N SER A 407 -1.43 -6.68 23.22
CA SER A 407 -2.71 -6.32 22.60
C SER A 407 -2.84 -6.91 21.19
N MET A 408 -3.71 -7.92 21.03
CA MET A 408 -3.80 -8.77 19.83
C MET A 408 -4.43 -8.12 18.58
N GLU A 409 -4.70 -6.80 18.58
CA GLU A 409 -5.48 -6.13 17.51
C GLU A 409 -4.74 -4.99 16.79
N PHE A 410 -3.42 -4.88 16.93
CA PHE A 410 -2.71 -3.74 16.35
C PHE A 410 -2.42 -3.90 14.84
N GLN A 411 -3.20 -3.21 14.01
CA GLN A 411 -2.97 -3.10 12.55
C GLN A 411 -1.99 -1.96 12.25
N TRP A 412 -0.71 -2.28 12.07
CA TRP A 412 0.36 -1.29 11.79
C TRP A 412 0.62 -1.01 10.30
N ILE A 413 -0.24 -1.47 9.40
CA ILE A 413 -0.01 -1.36 7.95
C ILE A 413 -1.29 -0.96 7.23
#